data_AF-A0A6P8I8H9-F1
#
_entry.id   AF-A0A6P8I8H9-F1
#
_cell.length_a   1.000
_cell.length_b   1.000
_cell.length_c   1.000
_cell.angle_alpha   90.00
_cell.angle_beta   90.00
_cell.angle_gamma   90.00
#
_symmetry.space_group_name_H-M   'P 1'
#
loop_
_entity.id
_entity.type
_entity.pdbx_description
1 polymer ?
#
loop_
_entity_poly.entity_id
_entity_poly.type
_entity_poly.pdbx_seq_one_letter_code
_entity_poly.pdbx_strand_id
1 'polypeptide(L)'
;MSSTTNNTPRQRPVRKSMSKDKSSNGKGNDYGKRIHTEEASLFSSTSGFDNYRGILNLCLVLLVLSNFRVALDNVLKYGLLIDPLEAVTIFLQDPYRWPSVCLIVCSNIFIQFTFFIENLLAKGNLSEKTGLCFHIFNLFLILTVPPTVVLLYQPPLWAANITLLCYSMLWLKTISYINVNKWHRLGLVKEETTTNAKMEAKTKYPDNLTQPDLYYFVCAPTLCYELNFPRVPKIRKRFLMRRVLELLFLLSLMGAVVQQWMVPSVKNSLKPIQEMDIARAAERIMKLAIPNHFLWLLFFYCFFHTYLNITGELLRFGDRCFYRDWWNSSTVEYFWQNWNIPAHRWAVRHLYKPMIRRGYSKLQAQVAVFMLSAFFHEYLVSVPLRMARLWSFMAMIGQLPMAVFIKKFIKNPNYGNVVVWLSIILGQPLAIMMYFHDYYVRSLQEA
;
A
#
# COMPACT_ATOMS: atom_id res chain seq x y z
N MET A 1 38.20 8.18 15.51
CA MET A 1 37.89 8.79 16.82
C MET A 1 36.38 8.96 16.95
N SER A 2 35.84 8.46 18.06
CA SER A 2 34.46 8.53 18.60
C SER A 2 33.26 8.23 17.68
N SER A 3 32.89 6.95 17.64
CA SER A 3 31.56 6.46 17.23
C SER A 3 30.55 6.62 18.37
N THR A 4 29.56 7.50 18.23
CA THR A 4 28.39 7.56 19.12
C THR A 4 27.23 6.76 18.54
N THR A 5 27.11 5.52 19.00
CA THR A 5 25.96 4.65 18.80
C THR A 5 24.77 5.15 19.62
N ASN A 6 23.75 5.72 18.96
CA ASN A 6 22.45 6.00 19.59
C ASN A 6 21.67 4.69 19.76
N ASN A 7 21.93 4.01 20.89
CA ASN A 7 21.08 2.95 21.40
C ASN A 7 19.80 3.58 21.98
N THR A 8 18.68 3.41 21.27
CA THR A 8 17.35 3.55 21.88
C THR A 8 17.19 2.42 22.90
N PRO A 9 16.79 2.69 24.15
CA PRO A 9 16.61 1.63 25.11
C PRO A 9 15.38 0.82 24.70
N ARG A 10 15.60 -0.41 24.22
CA ARG A 10 14.58 -1.46 24.31
C ARG A 10 14.19 -1.54 25.78
N GLN A 11 13.01 -1.03 26.13
CA GLN A 11 12.40 -1.34 27.41
C GLN A 11 12.30 -2.87 27.47
N ARG A 12 13.18 -3.48 28.27
CA ARG A 12 13.04 -4.87 28.66
C ARG A 12 11.69 -4.99 29.35
N PRO A 13 10.88 -6.02 29.09
CA PRO A 13 9.78 -6.31 29.98
C PRO A 13 10.40 -6.46 31.37
N VAL A 14 9.89 -5.68 32.33
CA VAL A 14 10.28 -5.80 33.74
C VAL A 14 9.87 -7.21 34.16
N ARG A 15 10.81 -8.15 34.01
CA ARG A 15 10.72 -9.46 34.62
C ARG A 15 10.90 -9.17 36.10
N LYS A 16 9.80 -8.84 36.80
CA LYS A 16 9.76 -8.82 38.26
C LYS A 16 10.41 -10.13 38.67
N SER A 17 11.51 -10.02 39.41
CA SER A 17 12.17 -11.15 40.03
C SER A 17 11.09 -11.89 40.84
N MET A 18 10.65 -13.04 40.34
CA MET A 18 10.06 -14.05 41.21
C MET A 18 11.17 -14.43 42.18
N SER A 19 11.15 -13.85 43.38
CA SER A 19 11.79 -14.47 44.53
C SER A 19 11.18 -15.85 44.64
N LYS A 20 11.95 -16.88 44.25
CA LYS A 20 11.65 -18.25 44.63
C LYS A 20 11.83 -18.32 46.14
N ASP A 21 10.79 -18.00 46.90
CA ASP A 21 10.68 -18.47 48.26
C ASP A 21 10.60 -20.00 48.18
N LYS A 22 11.70 -20.64 48.52
CA LYS A 22 11.71 -22.04 48.91
C LYS A 22 10.92 -22.13 50.21
N SER A 23 9.61 -22.38 50.13
CA SER A 23 8.87 -22.86 51.29
C SER A 23 8.50 -24.33 51.11
N SER A 24 8.92 -25.05 52.13
CA SER A 24 8.66 -26.43 52.51
C SER A 24 7.37 -27.06 51.98
N ASN A 25 7.54 -28.31 51.55
CA ASN A 25 6.50 -29.29 51.34
C ASN A 25 5.75 -29.52 52.67
N GLY A 26 4.63 -28.82 52.86
CA GLY A 26 3.74 -29.00 53.99
C GLY A 26 2.35 -28.50 53.60
N LYS A 27 1.31 -29.32 53.82
CA LYS A 27 -0.10 -28.91 53.69
C LYS A 27 -0.42 -27.86 54.77
N GLY A 28 0.11 -26.65 54.60
CA GLY A 28 -0.12 -25.51 55.46
C GLY A 28 -1.38 -24.78 55.04
N ASN A 29 -2.21 -24.45 56.02
CA ASN A 29 -3.50 -23.77 55.89
C ASN A 29 -3.37 -22.53 54.96
N ASP A 30 -3.99 -22.58 53.77
CA ASP A 30 -3.89 -21.51 52.74
C ASP A 30 -4.76 -20.28 53.06
N TYR A 31 -5.51 -20.35 54.16
CA TYR A 31 -6.34 -19.28 54.67
C TYR A 31 -5.44 -18.14 55.18
N GLY A 32 -5.22 -17.13 54.33
CA GLY A 32 -4.47 -15.93 54.67
C GLY A 32 -3.37 -15.53 53.67
N LYS A 33 -3.08 -16.35 52.64
CA LYS A 33 -2.19 -15.89 51.56
C LYS A 33 -2.82 -14.70 50.84
N ARG A 34 -2.03 -13.63 50.65
CA ARG A 34 -2.46 -12.42 49.96
C ARG A 34 -2.69 -12.73 48.48
N ILE A 35 -3.95 -12.75 48.05
CA ILE A 35 -4.35 -13.01 46.66
C ILE A 35 -4.25 -11.74 45.81
N HIS A 36 -4.41 -10.57 46.42
CA HIS A 36 -4.37 -9.29 45.73
C HIS A 36 -2.95 -8.74 45.61
N THR A 37 -2.53 -8.51 44.37
CA THR A 37 -1.30 -7.84 43.97
C THR A 37 -1.60 -6.46 43.42
N GLU A 38 -0.65 -5.53 43.54
CA GLU A 38 -0.74 -4.25 42.84
C GLU A 38 -0.56 -4.50 41.33
N GLU A 39 -1.68 -4.44 40.62
CA GLU A 39 -1.77 -4.67 39.18
C GLU A 39 -2.62 -3.58 38.54
N ALA A 40 -2.17 -3.08 37.39
CA ALA A 40 -2.95 -2.14 36.59
C ALA A 40 -4.02 -2.91 35.80
N SER A 41 -5.20 -2.32 35.63
CA SER A 41 -6.24 -2.87 34.75
C SER A 41 -5.70 -3.06 33.34
N LEU A 42 -6.10 -4.15 32.68
CA LEU A 42 -5.48 -4.58 31.42
C LEU A 42 -5.56 -3.54 30.28
N PHE A 43 -6.63 -2.75 30.22
CA PHE A 43 -6.78 -1.67 29.23
C PHE A 43 -6.26 -0.31 29.69
N SER A 44 -5.72 -0.20 30.90
CA SER A 44 -5.04 1.02 31.34
C SER A 44 -3.76 1.21 30.53
N SER A 45 -3.45 2.46 30.18
CA SER A 45 -2.23 2.82 29.45
C SER A 45 -0.93 2.40 30.15
N THR A 46 -0.99 2.15 31.46
CA THR A 46 0.11 1.71 32.32
C THR A 46 0.31 0.20 32.34
N SER A 47 -0.62 -0.60 31.80
CA SER A 47 -0.55 -2.08 31.82
C SER A 47 0.49 -2.65 30.85
N GLY A 48 0.79 -1.92 29.77
CA GLY A 48 1.64 -2.39 28.68
C GLY A 48 1.08 -3.55 27.86
N PHE A 49 -0.22 -3.87 28.00
CA PHE A 49 -0.87 -4.96 27.27
C PHE A 49 -1.07 -4.62 25.77
N ASP A 50 -0.61 -5.51 24.89
CA ASP A 50 -0.57 -5.31 23.44
C ASP A 50 -1.28 -6.41 22.62
N ASN A 51 -1.78 -7.48 23.26
CA ASN A 51 -2.35 -8.63 22.56
C ASN A 51 -3.88 -8.55 22.37
N TYR A 52 -4.31 -7.88 21.30
CA TYR A 52 -5.73 -7.69 20.95
C TYR A 52 -6.28 -8.72 19.95
N ARG A 53 -5.64 -9.89 19.78
CA ARG A 53 -6.03 -10.87 18.75
C ARG A 53 -7.47 -11.38 18.91
N GLY A 54 -7.96 -11.48 20.14
CA GLY A 54 -9.35 -11.85 20.42
C GLY A 54 -10.36 -10.84 19.88
N ILE A 55 -10.07 -9.54 20.01
CA ILE A 55 -10.91 -8.47 19.47
C ILE A 55 -10.92 -8.51 17.94
N LEU A 56 -9.76 -8.73 17.32
CA LEU A 56 -9.68 -8.89 15.86
C LEU A 56 -10.53 -10.06 15.36
N ASN A 57 -10.48 -11.20 16.06
CA ASN A 57 -11.32 -12.36 15.73
C ASN A 57 -12.81 -12.01 15.88
N LEU A 58 -13.20 -11.32 16.95
CA LEU A 58 -14.58 -10.87 17.15
C LEU A 58 -15.05 -9.95 16.02
N CYS A 59 -14.24 -8.97 15.62
CA CYS A 59 -14.55 -8.09 14.48
C CYS A 59 -14.77 -8.88 13.20
N LEU A 60 -13.95 -9.90 12.93
CA LEU A 60 -14.12 -10.78 11.77
C LEU A 60 -15.42 -11.60 11.85
N VAL A 61 -15.74 -12.15 13.02
CA VAL A 61 -16.99 -12.90 13.22
C VAL A 61 -18.20 -12.00 13.01
N LEU A 62 -18.22 -10.80 13.61
CA LEU A 62 -19.30 -9.84 13.45
C LEU A 62 -19.46 -9.43 11.98
N LEU A 63 -18.35 -9.16 11.29
CA LEU A 63 -18.34 -8.79 9.88
C LEU A 63 -18.93 -9.87 8.98
N VAL A 64 -18.59 -11.14 9.24
CA VAL A 64 -19.15 -12.28 8.53
C VAL A 64 -20.64 -12.41 8.87
N LEU A 65 -21.02 -12.48 10.14
CA LEU A 65 -22.42 -12.68 10.52
C LEU A 65 -23.36 -11.58 10.02
N SER A 66 -22.94 -10.32 10.04
CA SER A 66 -23.78 -9.20 9.60
C SER A 66 -23.99 -9.17 8.08
N ASN A 67 -23.02 -9.65 7.29
CA ASN A 67 -23.04 -9.54 5.83
C ASN A 67 -23.22 -10.86 5.10
N PHE A 68 -23.07 -12.00 5.78
CA PHE A 68 -23.17 -13.32 5.16
C PHE A 68 -24.55 -13.53 4.54
N ARG A 69 -25.61 -13.08 5.20
CA ARG A 69 -26.97 -13.11 4.64
C ARG A 69 -27.05 -12.36 3.31
N VAL A 70 -26.56 -11.12 3.26
CA VAL A 70 -26.62 -10.27 2.05
C VAL A 70 -25.77 -10.87 0.93
N ALA A 71 -24.57 -11.37 1.25
CA ALA A 71 -23.71 -12.02 0.27
C ALA A 71 -24.35 -13.30 -0.29
N LEU A 72 -24.96 -14.12 0.57
CA LEU A 72 -25.65 -15.34 0.17
C LEU A 72 -26.90 -15.02 -0.67
N ASP A 73 -27.72 -14.06 -0.25
CA ASP A 73 -28.90 -13.61 -0.99
C ASP A 73 -28.53 -13.11 -2.40
N ASN A 74 -27.42 -12.40 -2.54
CA ASN A 74 -26.93 -11.94 -3.85
C ASN A 74 -26.48 -13.11 -4.74
N VAL A 75 -25.72 -14.06 -4.20
CA VAL A 75 -25.28 -15.25 -4.96
C VAL A 75 -26.48 -16.12 -5.35
N LEU A 76 -27.48 -16.27 -4.48
CA LEU A 76 -28.68 -17.05 -4.77
C LEU A 76 -29.61 -16.36 -5.77
N LYS A 77 -29.79 -15.03 -5.69
CA LYS A 77 -30.67 -14.27 -6.59
C LYS A 77 -30.08 -14.07 -7.97
N TYR A 78 -28.79 -13.75 -8.05
CA TYR A 78 -28.15 -13.32 -9.29
C TYR A 78 -27.22 -14.39 -9.87
N GLY A 79 -26.90 -15.45 -9.12
CA GLY A 79 -25.85 -16.38 -9.52
C GLY A 79 -24.48 -15.71 -9.62
N LEU A 80 -23.55 -16.38 -10.29
CA LEU A 80 -22.31 -15.75 -10.74
C LEU A 80 -22.58 -15.06 -12.08
N LEU A 81 -22.89 -13.76 -12.05
CA LEU A 81 -23.20 -12.94 -13.24
C LEU A 81 -22.01 -12.71 -14.19
N ILE A 82 -20.83 -13.23 -13.87
CA ILE A 82 -19.63 -13.00 -14.67
C ILE A 82 -19.46 -14.21 -15.59
N ASP A 83 -19.65 -14.01 -16.90
CA ASP A 83 -19.17 -14.94 -17.92
C ASP A 83 -17.78 -14.49 -18.39
N PRO A 84 -16.68 -15.16 -17.95
CA PRO A 84 -15.34 -14.79 -18.34
C PRO A 84 -15.05 -15.05 -19.82
N LEU A 85 -15.73 -16.02 -20.44
CA LEU A 85 -15.52 -16.37 -21.84
C LEU A 85 -16.17 -15.31 -22.73
N GLU A 86 -17.38 -14.88 -22.40
CA GLU A 86 -18.06 -13.78 -23.10
C GLU A 86 -17.23 -12.49 -23.03
N ALA A 87 -16.70 -12.14 -21.85
CA ALA A 87 -15.85 -10.96 -21.68
C ALA A 87 -14.58 -11.00 -22.55
N VAL A 88 -13.94 -12.17 -22.69
CA VAL A 88 -12.77 -12.35 -23.56
C VAL A 88 -13.17 -12.26 -25.04
N THR A 89 -14.32 -12.83 -25.45
CA THR A 89 -14.79 -12.75 -26.84
C THR A 89 -15.14 -11.32 -27.24
N ILE A 90 -15.81 -10.55 -26.37
CA ILE A 90 -16.12 -9.13 -26.60
C ILE A 90 -14.84 -8.32 -26.77
N PHE A 91 -13.80 -8.60 -25.96
CA PHE A 91 -12.51 -7.93 -26.09
C PHE A 91 -11.80 -8.24 -27.41
N LEU A 92 -11.82 -9.50 -27.85
CA LEU A 92 -11.17 -9.91 -29.10
C LEU A 92 -11.91 -9.39 -30.36
N GLN A 93 -13.22 -9.19 -30.28
CA GLN A 93 -14.03 -8.67 -31.38
C GLN A 93 -13.81 -7.16 -31.60
N ASP A 94 -13.68 -6.37 -30.52
CA ASP A 94 -13.39 -4.93 -30.61
C ASP A 94 -12.46 -4.46 -29.48
N PRO A 95 -11.13 -4.57 -29.68
CA PRO A 95 -10.14 -4.15 -28.69
C PRO A 95 -10.17 -2.64 -28.40
N TYR A 96 -10.58 -1.82 -29.39
CA TYR A 96 -10.60 -0.35 -29.26
C TYR A 96 -11.71 0.13 -28.33
N ARG A 97 -12.75 -0.68 -28.15
CA ARG A 97 -13.81 -0.44 -27.15
C ARG A 97 -13.32 -0.57 -25.70
N TRP A 98 -12.16 -1.21 -25.48
CA TRP A 98 -11.54 -1.42 -24.18
C TRP A 98 -10.12 -0.83 -24.13
N PRO A 99 -9.98 0.51 -24.24
CA PRO A 99 -8.66 1.17 -24.33
C PRO A 99 -7.78 0.90 -23.10
N SER A 100 -8.36 0.68 -21.92
CA SER A 100 -7.65 0.28 -20.71
C SER A 100 -6.93 -1.06 -20.83
N VAL A 101 -7.56 -2.07 -21.42
CA VAL A 101 -6.95 -3.40 -21.60
C VAL A 101 -5.85 -3.33 -22.65
N CYS A 102 -6.10 -2.61 -23.75
CA CYS A 102 -5.09 -2.32 -24.77
C CYS A 102 -3.87 -1.62 -24.18
N LEU A 103 -4.05 -0.62 -23.32
CA LEU A 103 -2.96 0.03 -22.60
C LEU A 103 -2.17 -0.98 -21.74
N ILE A 104 -2.84 -1.84 -20.98
CA ILE A 104 -2.14 -2.86 -20.19
C ILE A 104 -1.30 -3.78 -21.07
N VAL A 105 -1.80 -4.19 -22.25
CA VAL A 105 -1.00 -4.98 -23.21
C VAL A 105 0.18 -4.17 -23.75
N CYS A 106 -0.05 -2.91 -24.15
CA CYS A 106 0.98 -1.98 -24.62
C CYS A 106 2.06 -1.69 -23.57
N SER A 107 1.80 -1.93 -22.29
CA SER A 107 2.80 -1.81 -21.22
C SER A 107 4.06 -2.66 -21.49
N ASN A 108 3.90 -3.79 -22.21
CA ASN A 108 5.00 -4.66 -22.62
C ASN A 108 6.01 -3.94 -23.52
N ILE A 109 5.58 -2.99 -24.35
CA ILE A 109 6.49 -2.24 -25.24
C ILE A 109 7.51 -1.47 -24.40
N PHE A 110 7.08 -0.81 -23.32
CA PHE A 110 7.96 -0.04 -22.44
C PHE A 110 8.88 -0.94 -21.60
N ILE A 111 8.39 -2.12 -21.20
CA ILE A 111 9.17 -3.15 -20.49
C ILE A 111 10.29 -3.67 -21.41
N GLN A 112 9.93 -4.08 -22.62
CA GLN A 112 10.88 -4.61 -23.60
C GLN A 112 11.87 -3.55 -24.07
N PHE A 113 11.45 -2.30 -24.22
CA PHE A 113 12.35 -1.19 -24.54
C PHE A 113 13.41 -1.01 -23.44
N THR A 114 13.03 -0.99 -22.16
CA THR A 114 13.99 -0.93 -21.04
C THR A 114 14.97 -2.10 -21.08
N PHE A 115 14.46 -3.32 -21.31
CA PHE A 115 15.28 -4.54 -21.37
C PHE A 115 16.29 -4.50 -22.50
N PHE A 116 15.88 -4.04 -23.68
CA PHE A 116 16.76 -3.92 -24.84
C PHE A 116 17.90 -2.92 -24.57
N ILE A 117 17.59 -1.76 -23.99
CA ILE A 117 18.61 -0.75 -23.64
C ILE A 117 19.60 -1.29 -22.59
N GLU A 118 19.12 -1.98 -21.54
CA GLU A 118 20.01 -2.57 -20.53
C GLU A 118 20.93 -3.67 -21.12
N ASN A 119 20.44 -4.46 -22.06
CA ASN A 119 21.29 -5.43 -22.76
C ASN A 119 22.37 -4.77 -23.63
N LEU A 120 22.05 -3.67 -24.31
CA LEU A 120 23.04 -2.91 -25.08
C LEU A 120 24.10 -2.26 -24.17
N LEU A 121 23.68 -1.73 -23.02
CA LEU A 121 24.57 -1.19 -22.00
C LEU A 121 25.47 -2.28 -21.41
N ALA A 122 24.94 -3.48 -21.16
CA ALA A 122 25.70 -4.60 -20.64
C ALA A 122 26.78 -5.11 -21.61
N LYS A 123 26.51 -5.09 -22.92
CA LYS A 123 27.46 -5.47 -23.97
C LYS A 123 28.50 -4.39 -24.28
N GLY A 124 28.33 -3.17 -23.74
CA GLY A 124 29.20 -2.03 -24.05
C GLY A 124 28.93 -1.37 -25.40
N ASN A 125 27.83 -1.72 -26.09
CA ASN A 125 27.46 -1.14 -27.39
C ASN A 125 26.92 0.29 -27.28
N LEU A 126 26.55 0.72 -26.08
CA LEU A 126 25.95 2.02 -25.81
C LEU A 126 26.67 2.73 -24.65
N SER A 127 26.88 4.04 -24.78
CA SER A 127 27.40 4.86 -23.69
C SER A 127 26.37 5.03 -22.57
N GLU A 128 26.82 5.10 -21.31
CA GLU A 128 25.97 5.35 -20.14
C GLU A 128 25.12 6.62 -20.27
N LYS A 129 25.64 7.68 -20.90
CA LYS A 129 24.91 8.93 -21.08
C LYS A 129 23.74 8.76 -22.05
N THR A 130 23.98 8.07 -23.16
CA THR A 130 22.97 7.79 -24.18
C THR A 130 21.91 6.82 -23.65
N GLY A 131 22.33 5.76 -22.94
CA GLY A 131 21.40 4.84 -22.26
C GLY A 131 20.52 5.54 -21.24
N LEU A 132 21.09 6.44 -20.42
CA LEU A 132 20.32 7.26 -19.49
C LEU A 132 19.29 8.14 -20.22
N CYS A 133 19.65 8.74 -21.36
CA CYS A 133 18.72 9.53 -22.16
C CYS A 133 17.52 8.69 -22.63
N PHE A 134 17.76 7.50 -23.18
CA PHE A 134 16.70 6.59 -23.60
C PHE A 134 15.83 6.12 -22.42
N HIS A 135 16.42 5.86 -21.26
CA HIS A 135 15.66 5.51 -20.07
C HIS A 135 14.77 6.66 -19.57
N ILE A 136 15.27 7.90 -19.57
CA ILE A 136 14.48 9.08 -19.19
C ILE A 136 13.33 9.26 -20.18
N PHE A 137 13.59 9.11 -21.48
CA PHE A 137 12.56 9.17 -22.51
C PHE A 137 11.49 8.10 -22.29
N ASN A 138 11.88 6.85 -22.03
CA ASN A 138 10.93 5.78 -21.76
C ASN A 138 10.09 6.05 -20.50
N LEU A 139 10.71 6.51 -19.42
CA LEU A 139 10.01 6.87 -18.18
C LEU A 139 9.03 8.03 -18.38
N PHE A 140 9.37 9.00 -19.22
CA PHE A 140 8.47 10.08 -19.61
C PHE A 140 7.25 9.54 -20.37
N LEU A 141 7.44 8.64 -21.34
CA LEU A 141 6.34 8.04 -22.08
C LEU A 141 5.42 7.18 -21.20
N ILE A 142 5.98 6.37 -20.29
CA ILE A 142 5.21 5.57 -19.32
C ILE A 142 4.28 6.46 -18.48
N LEU A 143 4.69 7.69 -18.17
CA LEU A 143 3.92 8.61 -17.33
C LEU A 143 2.92 9.48 -18.12
N THR A 144 3.12 9.67 -19.42
CA THR A 144 2.34 10.61 -20.24
C THR A 144 1.39 9.92 -21.23
N VAL A 145 1.75 8.77 -21.79
CA VAL A 145 0.91 8.07 -22.76
C VAL A 145 -0.39 7.53 -22.15
N PRO A 146 -0.38 6.80 -21.01
CA PRO A 146 -1.61 6.28 -20.41
C PRO A 146 -2.66 7.35 -20.05
N PRO A 147 -2.30 8.46 -19.35
CA PRO A 147 -3.28 9.47 -18.99
C PRO A 147 -3.82 10.18 -20.24
N THR A 148 -3.01 10.45 -21.27
CA THR A 148 -3.50 11.01 -22.53
C THR A 148 -4.55 10.11 -23.17
N VAL A 149 -4.29 8.80 -23.27
CA VAL A 149 -5.26 7.84 -23.83
C VAL A 149 -6.53 7.76 -22.96
N VAL A 150 -6.40 7.76 -21.63
CA VAL A 150 -7.55 7.76 -20.71
C VAL A 150 -8.39 9.03 -20.86
N LEU A 151 -7.78 10.20 -21.06
CA LEU A 151 -8.49 11.46 -21.23
C LEU A 151 -9.18 11.55 -22.60
N LEU A 152 -8.56 11.00 -23.66
CA LEU A 152 -9.13 11.01 -25.01
C LEU A 152 -10.27 9.99 -25.18
N TYR A 153 -10.06 8.73 -24.77
CA TYR A 153 -11.01 7.64 -25.01
C TYR A 153 -11.97 7.39 -23.86
N GLN A 154 -11.76 8.06 -22.72
CA GLN A 154 -12.75 8.13 -21.65
C GLN A 154 -13.28 6.77 -21.13
N PRO A 155 -12.41 5.77 -20.82
CA PRO A 155 -12.87 4.48 -20.32
C PRO A 155 -13.62 4.58 -18.98
N PRO A 156 -14.34 3.52 -18.57
CA PRO A 156 -14.97 3.44 -17.27
C PRO A 156 -13.99 3.75 -16.13
N LEU A 157 -14.48 4.46 -15.10
CA LEU A 157 -13.66 4.98 -14.00
C LEU A 157 -12.78 3.91 -13.33
N TRP A 158 -13.34 2.73 -13.06
CA TRP A 158 -12.62 1.64 -12.42
C TRP A 158 -11.49 1.09 -13.30
N ALA A 159 -11.72 0.96 -14.61
CA ALA A 159 -10.73 0.47 -15.57
C ALA A 159 -9.59 1.49 -15.77
N ALA A 160 -9.93 2.78 -15.85
CA ALA A 160 -8.97 3.88 -15.90
C ALA A 160 -8.03 3.88 -14.66
N ASN A 161 -8.60 3.76 -13.47
CA ASN A 161 -7.86 3.70 -12.21
C ASN A 161 -6.88 2.51 -12.16
N ILE A 162 -7.35 1.31 -12.50
CA ILE A 162 -6.50 0.11 -12.52
C ILE A 162 -5.35 0.28 -13.51
N THR A 163 -5.64 0.80 -14.71
CA THR A 163 -4.62 1.02 -15.75
C THR A 163 -3.55 2.00 -15.27
N LEU A 164 -3.95 3.16 -14.74
CA LEU A 164 -3.02 4.18 -14.27
C LEU A 164 -2.23 3.72 -13.04
N LEU A 165 -2.81 2.91 -12.16
CA LEU A 165 -2.11 2.28 -11.05
C LEU A 165 -1.04 1.30 -11.57
N CYS A 166 -1.37 0.45 -12.55
CA CYS A 166 -0.42 -0.47 -13.17
C CYS A 166 0.76 0.27 -13.82
N TYR A 167 0.49 1.34 -14.56
CA TYR A 167 1.54 2.17 -15.16
C TYR A 167 2.39 2.92 -14.13
N SER A 168 1.78 3.40 -13.03
CA SER A 168 2.51 4.01 -11.92
C SER A 168 3.45 3.00 -11.25
N MET A 169 2.98 1.77 -11.01
CA MET A 169 3.82 0.68 -10.50
C MET A 169 4.93 0.30 -11.48
N LEU A 170 4.63 0.24 -12.78
CA LEU A 170 5.61 -0.03 -13.83
C LEU A 170 6.69 1.04 -13.87
N TRP A 171 6.33 2.32 -13.76
CA TRP A 171 7.27 3.44 -13.69
C TRP A 171 8.25 3.29 -12.52
N LEU A 172 7.73 3.00 -11.32
CA LEU A 172 8.56 2.76 -10.11
C LEU A 172 9.48 1.53 -10.30
N LYS A 173 8.94 0.43 -10.79
CA LYS A 173 9.70 -0.81 -11.07
C LYS A 173 10.81 -0.57 -12.10
N THR A 174 10.52 0.17 -13.16
CA THR A 174 11.47 0.50 -14.23
C THR A 174 12.64 1.30 -13.68
N ILE A 175 12.39 2.33 -12.86
CA ILE A 175 13.45 3.08 -12.17
C ILE A 175 14.29 2.17 -11.28
N SER A 176 13.66 1.24 -10.58
CA SER A 176 14.39 0.32 -9.72
C SER A 176 15.28 -0.63 -10.52
N TYR A 177 14.76 -1.19 -11.60
CA TYR A 177 15.49 -2.08 -12.52
C TYR A 177 16.72 -1.39 -13.11
N ILE A 178 16.55 -0.18 -13.66
CA ILE A 178 17.64 0.61 -14.25
C ILE A 178 18.71 0.93 -13.20
N ASN A 179 18.31 1.43 -12.03
CA ASN A 179 19.24 1.82 -10.98
C ASN A 179 20.08 0.64 -10.49
N VAL A 180 19.46 -0.51 -10.25
CA VAL A 180 20.15 -1.69 -9.71
C VAL A 180 21.11 -2.27 -10.74
N ASN A 181 20.70 -2.43 -12.01
CA ASN A 181 21.59 -2.88 -13.07
C ASN A 181 22.76 -1.91 -13.27
N LYS A 182 22.50 -0.60 -13.26
CA LYS A 182 23.56 0.42 -13.29
C LYS A 182 24.53 0.31 -12.12
N TRP A 183 24.06 0.05 -10.90
CA TRP A 183 24.96 -0.10 -9.74
C TRP A 183 25.85 -1.32 -9.84
N HIS A 184 25.34 -2.44 -10.37
CA HIS A 184 26.15 -3.63 -10.63
C HIS A 184 27.15 -3.41 -11.77
N ARG A 185 26.71 -2.81 -12.88
CA ARG A 185 27.57 -2.47 -14.02
C ARG A 185 28.72 -1.53 -13.65
N LEU A 186 28.48 -0.58 -12.74
CA LEU A 186 29.50 0.35 -12.22
C LEU A 186 30.31 -0.22 -11.04
N GLY A 187 30.10 -1.47 -10.62
CA GLY A 187 30.82 -2.06 -9.48
C GLY A 187 30.57 -1.39 -8.13
N LEU A 188 29.45 -0.66 -7.98
CA LEU A 188 29.10 0.07 -6.75
C LEU A 188 28.55 -0.85 -5.66
N VAL A 189 28.17 -2.07 -6.03
CA VAL A 189 27.68 -3.10 -5.11
C VAL A 189 28.84 -4.02 -4.76
N LYS A 190 29.23 -4.06 -3.49
CA LYS A 190 30.21 -5.05 -3.01
C LYS A 190 29.56 -6.44 -3.04
N GLU A 191 30.21 -7.39 -3.70
CA GLU A 191 29.81 -8.80 -3.58
C GLU A 191 30.06 -9.27 -2.14
N GLU A 192 29.05 -9.86 -1.50
CA GLU A 192 29.25 -10.58 -0.25
C GLU A 192 30.02 -11.88 -0.57
N THR A 193 31.33 -11.90 -0.25
CA THR A 193 32.16 -13.11 -0.25
C THR A 193 31.61 -14.07 0.80
N THR A 194 30.63 -14.90 0.42
CA THR A 194 30.08 -15.92 1.30
C THR A 194 30.93 -17.19 1.17
N THR A 195 31.75 -17.45 2.18
CA THR A 195 32.65 -18.60 2.34
C THR A 195 31.95 -19.94 2.60
N ASN A 196 30.63 -20.05 2.37
CA ASN A 196 29.87 -21.26 2.68
C ASN A 196 29.39 -21.97 1.41
N ALA A 197 30.04 -23.09 1.12
CA ALA A 197 29.88 -23.96 -0.05
C ALA A 197 28.54 -24.73 -0.17
N LYS A 198 27.42 -24.17 0.32
CA LYS A 198 26.08 -24.81 0.28
C LYS A 198 24.95 -23.86 -0.14
N MET A 199 25.25 -22.79 -0.86
CA MET A 199 24.21 -21.91 -1.40
C MET A 199 24.05 -22.14 -2.89
N GLU A 200 22.81 -22.35 -3.32
CA GLU A 200 22.35 -22.37 -4.72
C GLU A 200 23.08 -21.29 -5.53
N ALA A 201 23.45 -21.63 -6.78
CA ALA A 201 24.13 -20.70 -7.69
C ALA A 201 23.33 -19.40 -7.79
N LYS A 202 23.81 -18.34 -7.14
CA LYS A 202 23.19 -17.01 -7.19
C LYS A 202 23.47 -16.39 -8.55
N THR A 203 22.43 -15.85 -9.18
CA THR A 203 22.58 -15.10 -10.44
C THR A 203 23.44 -13.87 -10.20
N LYS A 204 24.46 -13.69 -11.04
CA LYS A 204 25.35 -12.51 -11.05
C LYS A 204 25.03 -11.63 -12.26
N TYR A 205 25.49 -10.39 -12.23
CA TYR A 205 25.44 -9.53 -13.41
C TYR A 205 26.57 -9.93 -14.37
N PRO A 206 26.33 -10.06 -15.69
CA PRO A 206 25.12 -9.68 -16.44
C PRO A 206 24.10 -10.81 -16.67
N ASP A 207 24.29 -12.00 -16.09
CA ASP A 207 23.44 -13.18 -16.30
C ASP A 207 21.98 -12.99 -15.85
N ASN A 208 21.68 -11.95 -15.08
CA ASN A 208 20.32 -11.59 -14.67
C ASN A 208 19.47 -10.93 -15.77
N LEU A 209 20.08 -10.55 -16.90
CA LEU A 209 19.39 -9.87 -18.00
C LEU A 209 18.65 -10.89 -18.89
N THR A 210 17.72 -11.62 -18.30
CA THR A 210 16.88 -12.61 -18.99
C THR A 210 15.41 -12.20 -18.99
N GLN A 211 14.66 -12.63 -20.01
CA GLN A 211 13.21 -12.38 -20.08
C GLN A 211 12.43 -12.97 -18.89
N PRO A 212 12.71 -14.21 -18.45
CA PRO A 212 12.03 -14.77 -17.28
C PRO A 212 12.25 -13.96 -16.00
N ASP A 213 13.48 -13.49 -15.74
CA ASP A 213 13.78 -12.71 -14.53
C ASP A 213 13.13 -11.33 -14.58
N LEU A 214 13.10 -10.70 -15.77
CA LEU A 214 12.42 -9.43 -15.99
C LEU A 214 10.92 -9.55 -15.68
N TYR A 215 10.22 -10.48 -16.33
CA TYR A 215 8.78 -10.66 -16.13
C TYR A 215 8.44 -11.14 -14.73
N TYR A 216 9.31 -11.96 -14.13
CA TYR A 216 9.18 -12.32 -12.72
C TYR A 216 9.16 -11.06 -11.85
N PHE A 217 10.11 -10.14 -12.04
CA PHE A 217 10.14 -8.89 -11.29
C PHE A 217 8.93 -8.00 -11.57
N VAL A 218 8.52 -7.86 -12.84
CA VAL A 218 7.35 -7.06 -13.22
C VAL A 218 6.10 -7.53 -12.46
N CYS A 219 5.88 -8.84 -12.38
CA CYS A 219 4.74 -9.42 -11.67
C CYS A 219 4.92 -9.51 -10.14
N ALA A 220 6.15 -9.54 -9.63
CA ALA A 220 6.41 -9.70 -8.20
C ALA A 220 5.79 -8.57 -7.37
N PRO A 221 5.25 -8.86 -6.16
CA PRO A 221 4.60 -7.87 -5.29
C PRO A 221 5.61 -6.99 -4.54
N THR A 222 6.61 -6.47 -5.26
CA THR A 222 7.65 -5.55 -4.77
C THR A 222 7.94 -4.50 -5.83
N LEU A 223 8.30 -3.30 -5.41
CA LEU A 223 8.72 -2.21 -6.30
C LEU A 223 10.24 -2.12 -6.44
N CYS A 224 10.98 -2.79 -5.56
CA CYS A 224 12.45 -2.81 -5.59
C CYS A 224 12.96 -4.05 -6.33
N TYR A 225 13.72 -3.84 -7.40
CA TYR A 225 14.44 -4.89 -8.11
C TYR A 225 15.65 -5.38 -7.30
N GLU A 226 15.87 -6.68 -7.33
CA GLU A 226 17.04 -7.37 -6.79
C GLU A 226 17.35 -8.55 -7.71
N LEU A 227 18.62 -8.89 -7.89
CA LEU A 227 19.03 -10.00 -8.77
C LEU A 227 18.47 -11.33 -8.27
N ASN A 228 18.46 -11.53 -6.95
CA ASN A 228 18.08 -12.78 -6.32
C ASN A 228 17.01 -12.52 -5.26
N PHE A 229 15.75 -12.75 -5.62
CA PHE A 229 14.64 -12.63 -4.68
C PHE A 229 14.55 -13.86 -3.75
N PRO A 230 14.21 -13.69 -2.47
CA PRO A 230 13.93 -14.83 -1.60
C PRO A 230 12.73 -15.62 -2.16
N ARG A 231 12.86 -16.95 -2.24
CA ARG A 231 11.82 -17.85 -2.77
C ARG A 231 11.31 -18.80 -1.72
N VAL A 232 10.01 -19.12 -1.78
CA VAL A 232 9.44 -20.24 -1.03
C VAL A 232 9.50 -21.52 -1.86
N PRO A 233 9.79 -22.69 -1.25
CA PRO A 233 10.04 -23.93 -1.99
C PRO A 233 8.80 -24.45 -2.73
N LYS A 234 7.60 -24.27 -2.16
CA LYS A 234 6.34 -24.78 -2.71
C LYS A 234 5.17 -23.84 -2.48
N ILE A 235 4.19 -23.91 -3.37
CA ILE A 235 2.90 -23.21 -3.26
C ILE A 235 2.02 -23.94 -2.25
N ARG A 236 1.60 -23.24 -1.18
CA ARG A 236 0.72 -23.77 -0.14
C ARG A 236 -0.75 -23.61 -0.58
N LYS A 237 -1.29 -24.61 -1.27
CA LYS A 237 -2.65 -24.60 -1.85
C LYS A 237 -3.75 -24.20 -0.84
N ARG A 238 -3.70 -24.71 0.40
CA ARG A 238 -4.69 -24.36 1.46
C ARG A 238 -4.64 -22.88 1.83
N PHE A 239 -3.44 -22.32 1.94
CA PHE A 239 -3.26 -20.89 2.21
C PHE A 239 -3.79 -20.05 1.04
N LEU A 240 -3.43 -20.43 -0.19
CA LEU A 240 -3.89 -19.77 -1.41
C LEU A 240 -5.42 -19.77 -1.52
N MET A 241 -6.07 -20.93 -1.38
CA MET A 241 -7.54 -21.04 -1.43
C MET A 241 -8.22 -20.18 -0.37
N ARG A 242 -7.70 -20.19 0.86
CA ARG A 242 -8.22 -19.32 1.93
C ARG A 242 -8.11 -17.85 1.55
N ARG A 243 -6.96 -17.40 1.01
CA ARG A 243 -6.80 -16.01 0.58
C ARG A 243 -7.73 -15.66 -0.59
N VAL A 244 -7.94 -16.57 -1.55
CA VAL A 244 -8.86 -16.33 -2.68
C VAL A 244 -10.30 -16.18 -2.20
N LEU A 245 -10.77 -17.04 -1.30
CA LEU A 245 -12.12 -16.92 -0.70
C LEU A 245 -12.26 -15.61 0.08
N GLU A 246 -11.25 -15.22 0.83
CA GLU A 246 -11.24 -13.94 1.54
C GLU A 246 -11.27 -12.75 0.57
N LEU A 247 -10.57 -12.83 -0.56
CA LEU A 247 -10.60 -11.77 -1.59
C LEU A 247 -12.01 -11.59 -2.15
N LEU A 248 -12.67 -12.69 -2.53
CA LEU A 248 -14.04 -12.64 -3.07
C LEU A 248 -15.00 -12.05 -2.03
N PHE A 249 -14.93 -12.51 -0.77
CA PHE A 249 -15.77 -11.98 0.31
C PHE A 249 -15.54 -10.48 0.54
N LEU A 250 -14.30 -10.03 0.59
CA LEU A 250 -13.96 -8.62 0.82
C LEU A 250 -14.40 -7.73 -0.34
N LEU A 251 -14.24 -8.17 -1.59
CA LEU A 251 -14.72 -7.42 -2.76
C LEU A 251 -16.24 -7.28 -2.75
N SER A 252 -16.98 -8.36 -2.46
CA SER A 252 -18.43 -8.31 -2.30
C SER A 252 -18.87 -7.38 -1.17
N LEU A 253 -18.18 -7.46 -0.02
CA LEU A 253 -18.45 -6.60 1.13
C LEU A 253 -18.20 -5.11 0.81
N MET A 254 -17.08 -4.79 0.15
CA MET A 254 -16.79 -3.43 -0.29
C MET A 254 -17.88 -2.92 -1.25
N GLY A 255 -18.33 -3.74 -2.19
CA GLY A 255 -19.46 -3.42 -3.07
C GLY A 255 -20.75 -3.13 -2.29
N ALA A 256 -21.07 -3.95 -1.29
CA ALA A 256 -22.23 -3.74 -0.42
C ALA A 256 -22.13 -2.45 0.40
N VAL A 257 -20.98 -2.14 0.99
CA VAL A 257 -20.75 -0.88 1.73
C VAL A 257 -20.95 0.33 0.81
N VAL A 258 -20.41 0.28 -0.41
CA VAL A 258 -20.58 1.37 -1.38
C VAL A 258 -22.05 1.55 -1.75
N GLN A 259 -22.74 0.47 -2.15
CA GLN A 259 -24.12 0.53 -2.64
C GLN A 259 -25.14 0.87 -1.54
N GLN A 260 -25.01 0.26 -0.36
CA GLN A 260 -26.01 0.37 0.72
C GLN A 260 -25.75 1.54 1.66
N TRP A 261 -24.49 1.92 1.88
CA TRP A 261 -24.15 2.98 2.84
C TRP A 261 -23.67 4.26 2.14
N MET A 262 -22.70 4.17 1.22
CA MET A 262 -22.13 5.38 0.62
C MET A 262 -23.07 6.05 -0.38
N VAL A 263 -23.64 5.31 -1.33
CA VAL A 263 -24.50 5.90 -2.38
C VAL A 263 -25.71 6.64 -1.79
N PRO A 264 -26.48 6.08 -0.83
CA PRO A 264 -27.58 6.83 -0.20
C PRO A 264 -27.09 8.06 0.56
N SER A 265 -25.96 7.96 1.26
CA SER A 265 -25.38 9.08 2.00
C SER A 265 -24.96 10.23 1.07
N VAL A 266 -24.37 9.91 -0.10
CA VAL A 266 -24.02 10.91 -1.13
C VAL A 266 -25.29 11.53 -1.72
N LYS A 267 -26.29 10.73 -2.12
CA LYS A 267 -27.55 11.27 -2.66
C LYS A 267 -28.26 12.20 -1.67
N ASN A 268 -28.30 11.84 -0.40
CA ASN A 268 -28.90 12.66 0.66
C ASN A 268 -28.10 13.93 0.98
N SER A 269 -26.84 14.00 0.57
CA SER A 269 -26.00 15.20 0.74
C SER A 269 -26.15 16.23 -0.38
N LEU A 270 -26.84 15.90 -1.49
CA LEU A 270 -26.96 16.78 -2.65
C LEU A 270 -27.77 18.05 -2.36
N LYS A 271 -28.94 17.91 -1.72
CA LYS A 271 -29.85 19.04 -1.47
C LYS A 271 -29.22 20.14 -0.59
N PRO A 272 -28.60 19.83 0.56
CA PRO A 272 -28.05 20.87 1.44
C PRO A 272 -26.83 21.60 0.87
N ILE A 273 -26.05 20.96 -0.02
CA ILE A 273 -24.88 21.59 -0.65
C ILE A 273 -25.33 22.61 -1.71
N GLN A 274 -26.42 22.32 -2.44
CA GLN A 274 -27.02 23.28 -3.37
C GLN A 274 -27.58 24.52 -2.66
N GLU A 275 -28.00 24.37 -1.39
CA GLU A 275 -28.53 25.45 -0.55
C GLU A 275 -27.44 26.30 0.15
N MET A 276 -26.14 26.05 -0.11
CA MET A 276 -24.98 26.79 0.43
C MET A 276 -24.88 26.89 1.96
N ASP A 277 -25.49 25.97 2.72
CA ASP A 277 -25.31 25.92 4.17
C ASP A 277 -24.00 25.19 4.54
N ILE A 278 -22.97 25.97 4.85
CA ILE A 278 -21.62 25.49 5.18
C ILE A 278 -21.64 24.56 6.42
N ALA A 279 -22.49 24.85 7.41
CA ALA A 279 -22.58 24.04 8.63
C ALA A 279 -23.20 22.67 8.32
N ARG A 280 -24.27 22.64 7.52
CA ARG A 280 -24.86 21.38 7.03
C ARG A 280 -23.93 20.63 6.09
N ALA A 281 -23.17 21.32 5.24
CA ALA A 281 -22.18 20.69 4.37
C ALA A 281 -21.09 19.98 5.20
N ALA A 282 -20.55 20.64 6.24
CA ALA A 282 -19.58 20.05 7.15
C ALA A 282 -20.15 18.83 7.91
N GLU A 283 -21.38 18.92 8.42
CA GLU A 283 -22.09 17.80 9.07
C GLU A 283 -22.21 16.60 8.12
N ARG A 284 -22.57 16.83 6.85
CA ARG A 284 -22.76 15.78 5.85
C ARG A 284 -21.44 15.15 5.42
N ILE A 285 -20.37 15.93 5.29
CA ILE A 285 -19.02 15.42 5.02
C ILE A 285 -18.54 14.53 6.18
N MET A 286 -18.80 14.92 7.44
CA MET A 286 -18.47 14.08 8.60
C MET A 286 -19.26 12.75 8.60
N LYS A 287 -20.53 12.75 8.18
CA LYS A 287 -21.31 11.52 8.02
C LYS A 287 -20.72 10.58 6.96
N LEU A 288 -20.05 11.11 5.93
CA LEU A 288 -19.36 10.33 4.91
C LEU A 288 -17.98 9.82 5.38
N ALA A 289 -17.37 10.46 6.37
CA ALA A 289 -16.02 10.09 6.84
C ALA A 289 -15.95 8.66 7.41
N ILE A 290 -16.97 8.23 8.16
CA ILE A 290 -17.02 6.89 8.76
C ILE A 290 -17.11 5.77 7.71
N PRO A 291 -18.13 5.75 6.80
CA PRO A 291 -18.19 4.72 5.77
C PRO A 291 -16.98 4.75 4.83
N ASN A 292 -16.47 5.95 4.51
CA ASN A 292 -15.24 6.08 3.73
C ASN A 292 -14.05 5.44 4.44
N HIS A 293 -13.84 5.75 5.72
CA HIS A 293 -12.75 5.17 6.50
C HIS A 293 -12.87 3.64 6.58
N PHE A 294 -14.07 3.13 6.82
CA PHE A 294 -14.33 1.69 6.83
C PHE A 294 -13.99 1.04 5.48
N LEU A 295 -14.37 1.67 4.37
CA LEU A 295 -14.01 1.20 3.02
C LEU A 295 -12.49 1.20 2.82
N TRP A 296 -11.75 2.20 3.31
CA TRP A 296 -10.29 2.25 3.24
C TRP A 296 -9.61 1.15 4.06
N LEU A 297 -10.15 0.80 5.24
CA LEU A 297 -9.66 -0.34 6.03
C LEU A 297 -9.90 -1.67 5.31
N LEU A 298 -11.08 -1.85 4.71
CA LEU A 298 -11.39 -3.02 3.90
C LEU A 298 -10.48 -3.10 2.67
N PHE A 299 -10.28 -1.99 1.96
CA PHE A 299 -9.37 -1.89 0.83
C PHE A 299 -7.94 -2.25 1.23
N PHE A 300 -7.46 -1.73 2.37
CA PHE A 300 -6.13 -2.05 2.87
C PHE A 300 -5.95 -3.55 3.07
N TYR A 301 -6.89 -4.20 3.78
CA TYR A 301 -6.80 -5.63 4.03
C TYR A 301 -7.00 -6.46 2.75
N CYS A 302 -7.90 -6.04 1.87
CA CYS A 302 -8.15 -6.66 0.56
C CYS A 302 -6.89 -6.62 -0.32
N PHE A 303 -6.27 -5.45 -0.46
CA PHE A 303 -5.12 -5.26 -1.35
C PHE A 303 -3.81 -5.72 -0.70
N PHE A 304 -3.38 -5.09 0.39
CA PHE A 304 -2.06 -5.31 0.97
C PHE A 304 -1.91 -6.65 1.68
N HIS A 305 -2.96 -7.13 2.33
CA HIS A 305 -2.92 -8.43 2.99
C HIS A 305 -3.33 -9.55 2.04
N THR A 306 -4.50 -9.48 1.41
CA THR A 306 -5.05 -10.64 0.70
C THR A 306 -4.47 -10.77 -0.71
N TYR A 307 -4.62 -9.75 -1.55
CA TYR A 307 -4.14 -9.76 -2.94
C TYR A 307 -2.63 -9.93 -3.05
N LEU A 308 -1.82 -9.15 -2.32
CA LEU A 308 -0.36 -9.30 -2.40
C LEU A 308 0.14 -10.66 -1.88
N ASN A 309 -0.54 -11.29 -0.92
CA ASN A 309 -0.20 -12.65 -0.50
C ASN A 309 -0.60 -13.71 -1.52
N ILE A 310 -1.71 -13.53 -2.25
CA ILE A 310 -2.06 -14.39 -3.39
C ILE A 310 -0.96 -14.30 -4.44
N THR A 311 -0.65 -13.08 -4.90
CA THR A 311 0.37 -12.83 -5.93
C THR A 311 1.73 -13.36 -5.50
N GLY A 312 2.14 -13.10 -4.25
CA GLY A 312 3.39 -13.63 -3.72
C GLY A 312 3.40 -15.16 -3.67
N GLU A 313 2.28 -15.81 -3.39
CA GLU A 313 2.22 -17.28 -3.27
C GLU A 313 2.28 -17.94 -4.65
N LEU A 314 1.55 -17.39 -5.63
CA LEU A 314 1.60 -17.83 -7.02
C LEU A 314 3.01 -17.69 -7.60
N LEU A 315 3.69 -16.59 -7.29
CA LEU A 315 5.05 -16.29 -7.76
C LEU A 315 6.16 -16.94 -6.90
N ARG A 316 5.79 -17.67 -5.82
CA ARG A 316 6.74 -18.19 -4.83
C ARG A 316 7.68 -17.13 -4.25
N PHE A 317 7.22 -15.89 -4.15
CA PHE A 317 7.96 -14.80 -3.52
C PHE A 317 8.04 -15.04 -2.01
N GLY A 318 9.21 -14.90 -1.40
CA GLY A 318 9.43 -15.20 0.02
C GLY A 318 9.20 -14.03 0.96
N ASP A 319 9.41 -12.79 0.50
CA ASP A 319 9.24 -11.60 1.33
C ASP A 319 7.77 -11.17 1.37
N ARG A 320 7.11 -11.45 2.49
CA ARG A 320 5.68 -11.13 2.71
C ARG A 320 5.44 -9.93 3.61
N CYS A 321 6.49 -9.16 3.91
CA CYS A 321 6.39 -7.96 4.73
C CYS A 321 5.87 -6.78 3.90
N PHE A 322 4.58 -6.82 3.52
CA PHE A 322 3.96 -5.74 2.73
C PHE A 322 3.54 -4.53 3.58
N TYR A 323 3.32 -4.73 4.87
CA TYR A 323 2.95 -3.71 5.84
C TYR A 323 3.43 -4.13 7.24
N ARG A 324 3.44 -3.19 8.18
CA ARG A 324 3.73 -3.40 9.62
C ARG A 324 2.56 -2.87 10.46
N ASP A 325 2.72 -2.80 11.77
CA ASP A 325 1.72 -2.41 12.77
C ASP A 325 1.39 -0.89 12.75
N TRP A 326 1.03 -0.37 11.57
CA TRP A 326 0.74 1.04 11.36
C TRP A 326 -0.48 1.53 12.16
N TRP A 327 -1.36 0.66 12.65
CA TRP A 327 -2.48 1.03 13.52
C TRP A 327 -2.02 1.49 14.91
N ASN A 328 -0.82 1.09 15.35
CA ASN A 328 -0.19 1.50 16.60
C ASN A 328 0.72 2.74 16.44
N SER A 329 0.65 3.43 15.29
CA SER A 329 1.51 4.58 15.00
C SER A 329 1.26 5.72 15.98
N SER A 330 2.29 6.11 16.74
CA SER A 330 2.24 7.31 17.59
C SER A 330 2.63 8.59 16.85
N THR A 331 3.25 8.47 15.67
CA THR A 331 3.58 9.60 14.80
C THR A 331 3.19 9.32 13.34
N VAL A 332 2.97 10.41 12.59
CA VAL A 332 2.62 10.36 11.17
C VAL A 332 3.76 9.77 10.34
N GLU A 333 5.02 10.02 10.71
CA GLU A 333 6.16 9.41 10.03
C GLU A 333 6.20 7.89 10.22
N TYR A 334 5.90 7.39 11.43
CA TYR A 334 5.82 5.95 11.65
C TYR A 334 4.70 5.33 10.81
N PHE A 335 3.53 5.99 10.71
CA PHE A 335 2.43 5.53 9.86
C PHE A 335 2.87 5.36 8.38
N TRP A 336 3.43 6.42 7.77
CA TRP A 336 3.83 6.40 6.36
C TRP A 336 4.97 5.42 6.04
N GLN A 337 5.79 5.07 7.03
CA GLN A 337 6.86 4.08 6.87
C GLN A 337 6.35 2.64 6.95
N ASN A 338 5.20 2.41 7.58
CA ASN A 338 4.72 1.07 7.96
C ASN A 338 3.43 0.64 7.23
N TRP A 339 2.67 1.57 6.66
CA TRP A 339 1.44 1.27 5.90
C TRP A 339 1.70 0.49 4.61
N ASN A 340 2.59 0.98 3.74
CA ASN A 340 2.91 0.38 2.44
C ASN A 340 4.43 0.23 2.32
N ILE A 341 4.94 -0.92 2.77
CA ILE A 341 6.36 -1.22 2.82
C ILE A 341 7.00 -1.26 1.42
N PRO A 342 6.39 -1.84 0.37
CA PRO A 342 6.94 -1.80 -0.98
C PRO A 342 7.23 -0.36 -1.47
N ALA A 343 6.27 0.56 -1.32
CA ALA A 343 6.46 1.95 -1.72
C ALA A 343 7.47 2.67 -0.82
N HIS A 344 7.42 2.45 0.50
CA HIS A 344 8.36 3.03 1.44
C HIS A 344 9.81 2.61 1.14
N ARG A 345 10.06 1.30 0.93
CA ARG A 345 11.39 0.78 0.59
C ARG A 345 11.90 1.36 -0.72
N TRP A 346 11.02 1.49 -1.73
CA TRP A 346 11.38 2.10 -3.00
C TRP A 346 11.79 3.57 -2.80
N ALA A 347 10.98 4.35 -2.10
CA ALA A 347 11.26 5.76 -1.82
C ALA A 347 12.57 5.93 -1.05
N VAL A 348 12.83 5.08 -0.07
CA VAL A 348 14.08 5.09 0.69
C VAL A 348 15.28 4.74 -0.18
N ARG A 349 15.19 3.67 -0.99
CA ARG A 349 16.32 3.11 -1.76
C ARG A 349 16.66 3.95 -2.98
N HIS A 350 15.67 4.46 -3.71
CA HIS A 350 15.85 5.08 -5.02
C HIS A 350 15.70 6.60 -5.04
N LEU A 351 15.14 7.21 -3.99
CA LEU A 351 14.99 8.67 -3.91
C LEU A 351 15.73 9.24 -2.68
N TYR A 352 15.31 8.85 -1.47
CA TYR A 352 15.83 9.42 -0.22
C TYR A 352 17.34 9.19 -0.05
N LYS A 353 17.80 7.92 -0.03
CA LYS A 353 19.23 7.62 0.19
C LYS A 353 20.13 8.23 -0.89
N PRO A 354 19.80 8.18 -2.20
CA PRO A 354 20.57 8.87 -3.23
C PRO A 354 20.66 10.39 -3.00
N MET A 355 19.59 11.07 -2.59
CA MET A 355 19.63 12.49 -2.24
C MET A 355 20.56 12.75 -1.05
N ILE A 356 20.45 11.96 0.02
CA ILE A 356 21.34 12.12 1.19
C ILE A 356 22.82 11.90 0.79
N ARG A 357 23.13 10.91 -0.05
CA ARG A 357 24.50 10.67 -0.54
C ARG A 357 25.05 11.82 -1.39
N ARG A 358 24.18 12.60 -2.05
CA ARG A 358 24.56 13.80 -2.82
C ARG A 358 24.68 15.06 -1.95
N GLY A 359 24.47 14.97 -0.64
CA GLY A 359 24.64 16.09 0.29
C GLY A 359 23.37 16.90 0.59
N TYR A 360 22.19 16.49 0.11
CA TYR A 360 20.93 17.15 0.47
C TYR A 360 20.57 16.92 1.95
N SER A 361 19.89 17.89 2.55
CA SER A 361 19.41 17.77 3.93
C SER A 361 18.30 16.73 4.08
N LYS A 362 18.12 16.21 5.31
CA LYS A 362 17.05 15.25 5.63
C LYS A 362 15.65 15.81 5.31
N LEU A 363 15.44 17.10 5.57
CA LEU A 363 14.17 17.77 5.29
C LEU A 363 13.92 17.89 3.79
N GLN A 364 14.91 18.31 3.00
CA GLN A 364 14.80 18.37 1.54
C GLN A 364 14.47 16.99 0.94
N ALA A 365 15.12 15.93 1.42
CA ALA A 365 14.85 14.57 0.96
C ALA A 365 13.44 14.08 1.39
N GLN A 366 12.98 14.42 2.59
CA GLN A 366 11.61 14.14 3.03
C GLN A 366 10.57 14.86 2.17
N VAL A 367 10.75 16.17 1.96
CA VAL A 367 9.86 16.98 1.11
C VAL A 367 9.81 16.41 -0.30
N ALA A 368 10.94 16.03 -0.90
CA ALA A 368 10.96 15.43 -2.23
C ALA A 368 10.18 14.10 -2.30
N VAL A 369 10.30 13.23 -1.29
CA VAL A 369 9.52 11.98 -1.22
C VAL A 369 8.02 12.28 -1.10
N PHE A 370 7.63 13.24 -0.26
CA PHE A 370 6.22 13.63 -0.10
C PHE A 370 5.66 14.30 -1.35
N MET A 371 6.44 15.14 -2.04
CA MET A 371 6.06 15.75 -3.32
C MET A 371 5.82 14.70 -4.40
N LEU A 372 6.71 13.71 -4.52
CA LEU A 372 6.52 12.60 -5.46
C LEU A 372 5.27 11.77 -5.10
N SER A 373 5.05 11.52 -3.81
CA SER A 373 3.85 10.84 -3.33
C SER A 373 2.58 11.64 -3.66
N ALA A 374 2.55 12.93 -3.35
CA ALA A 374 1.43 13.83 -3.62
C ALA A 374 1.10 13.90 -5.12
N PHE A 375 2.13 13.95 -5.97
CA PHE A 375 1.97 13.85 -7.43
C PHE A 375 1.23 12.58 -7.85
N PHE A 376 1.64 11.40 -7.37
CA PHE A 376 0.96 10.15 -7.72
C PHE A 376 -0.45 10.04 -7.15
N HIS A 377 -0.72 10.57 -5.95
CA HIS A 377 -2.06 10.58 -5.37
C HIS A 377 -3.00 11.51 -6.14
N GLU A 378 -2.53 12.66 -6.60
CA GLU A 378 -3.31 13.54 -7.48
C GLU A 378 -3.49 12.90 -8.86
N TYR A 379 -2.43 12.36 -9.45
CA TYR A 379 -2.45 11.69 -10.75
C TYR A 379 -3.47 10.54 -10.80
N LEU A 380 -3.48 9.67 -9.79
CA LEU A 380 -4.37 8.51 -9.73
C LEU A 380 -5.83 8.88 -9.44
N VAL A 381 -6.11 10.06 -8.88
CA VAL A 381 -7.49 10.48 -8.57
C VAL A 381 -8.04 11.40 -9.68
N SER A 382 -7.25 12.39 -10.08
CA SER A 382 -7.67 13.48 -10.94
C SER A 382 -7.77 13.09 -12.40
N VAL A 383 -6.90 12.21 -12.91
CA VAL A 383 -6.95 11.77 -14.32
C VAL A 383 -8.19 10.90 -14.60
N PRO A 384 -8.47 9.81 -13.85
CA PRO A 384 -9.68 9.02 -14.10
C PRO A 384 -10.98 9.81 -13.96
N LEU A 385 -11.03 10.72 -12.97
CA LEU A 385 -12.20 11.56 -12.71
C LEU A 385 -12.27 12.79 -13.62
N ARG A 386 -11.20 13.09 -14.38
CA ARG A 386 -11.09 14.24 -15.30
C ARG A 386 -11.27 15.58 -14.58
N MET A 387 -10.77 15.65 -13.35
CA MET A 387 -10.95 16.79 -12.45
C MET A 387 -9.63 17.11 -11.78
N ALA A 388 -8.97 18.21 -12.16
CA ALA A 388 -7.72 18.65 -11.55
C ALA A 388 -7.99 19.76 -10.51
N ARG A 389 -8.39 19.38 -9.29
CA ARG A 389 -8.66 20.33 -8.19
C ARG A 389 -7.50 20.49 -7.19
N LEU A 390 -6.48 19.63 -7.26
CA LEU A 390 -5.32 19.62 -6.37
C LEU A 390 -5.62 19.38 -4.88
N TRP A 391 -6.82 18.91 -4.51
CA TRP A 391 -7.17 18.66 -3.11
C TRP A 391 -6.41 17.47 -2.53
N SER A 392 -6.20 16.40 -3.31
CA SER A 392 -5.45 15.22 -2.87
C SER A 392 -3.97 15.56 -2.70
N PHE A 393 -3.43 16.35 -3.63
CA PHE A 393 -2.09 16.93 -3.53
C PHE A 393 -1.91 17.77 -2.24
N MET A 394 -2.79 18.74 -2.00
CA MET A 394 -2.72 19.62 -0.83
C MET A 394 -2.90 18.84 0.48
N ALA A 395 -3.81 17.86 0.52
CA ALA A 395 -4.01 17.00 1.68
C ALA A 395 -2.75 16.20 2.02
N MET A 396 -2.00 15.74 1.01
CA MET A 396 -0.73 15.04 1.23
C MET A 396 0.39 15.96 1.73
N ILE A 397 0.55 17.14 1.13
CA ILE A 397 1.58 18.09 1.58
C ILE A 397 1.25 18.64 2.97
N GLY A 398 -0.03 18.84 3.30
CA GLY A 398 -0.50 19.25 4.62
C GLY A 398 -0.14 18.29 5.76
N GLN A 399 0.17 17.02 5.45
CA GLN A 399 0.65 16.05 6.44
C GLN A 399 2.03 16.41 7.01
N LEU A 400 2.88 17.11 6.24
CA LEU A 400 4.24 17.48 6.67
C LEU A 400 4.22 18.50 7.83
N PRO A 401 3.54 19.66 7.73
CA PRO A 401 3.35 20.56 8.87
C PRO A 401 2.70 19.89 10.07
N MET A 402 1.69 19.03 9.82
CA MET A 402 1.00 18.30 10.89
C MET A 402 1.95 17.34 11.62
N ALA A 403 2.84 16.64 10.92
CA ALA A 403 3.83 15.77 11.53
C ALA A 403 4.79 16.56 12.45
N VAL A 404 5.23 17.74 12.01
CA VAL A 404 6.05 18.65 12.83
C VAL A 404 5.28 19.13 14.06
N PHE A 405 4.00 19.46 13.90
CA PHE A 405 3.13 19.87 15.00
C PHE A 405 2.97 18.77 16.06
N ILE A 406 2.61 17.55 15.64
CA ILE A 406 2.45 16.39 16.54
C ILE A 406 3.74 16.16 17.32
N LYS A 407 4.88 16.15 16.62
CA LYS A 407 6.19 15.93 17.24
C LYS A 407 6.57 17.01 18.26
N LYS A 408 6.14 18.26 18.05
CA LYS A 408 6.46 19.39 18.94
C LYS A 408 5.54 19.46 20.15
N PHE A 409 4.24 19.19 19.98
CA PHE A 409 3.23 19.46 21.00
C PHE A 409 2.70 18.20 21.72
N ILE A 410 2.74 17.03 21.08
CA ILE A 410 2.17 15.80 21.64
C ILE A 410 3.30 14.89 22.13
N LYS A 411 3.51 14.88 23.45
CA LYS A 411 4.55 14.06 24.08
C LYS A 411 4.08 12.64 24.42
N ASN A 412 2.79 12.45 24.68
CA ASN A 412 2.24 11.14 25.03
C ASN A 412 1.96 10.32 23.74
N PRO A 413 2.56 9.13 23.57
CA PRO A 413 2.37 8.29 22.39
C PRO A 413 0.92 7.92 22.10
N ASN A 414 0.09 7.73 23.13
CA ASN A 414 -1.32 7.33 22.96
C ASN A 414 -2.15 8.46 22.36
N TYR A 415 -1.93 9.71 22.80
CA TYR A 415 -2.58 10.87 22.18
C TYR A 415 -2.05 11.12 20.77
N GLY A 416 -0.76 10.82 20.52
CA GLY A 416 -0.20 10.83 19.17
C GLY A 416 -0.93 9.86 18.24
N ASN A 417 -1.24 8.66 18.73
CA ASN A 417 -2.01 7.66 17.99
C ASN A 417 -3.43 8.13 17.68
N VAL A 418 -4.13 8.77 18.63
CA VAL A 418 -5.45 9.37 18.39
C VAL A 418 -5.40 10.40 17.26
N VAL A 419 -4.39 11.28 17.25
CA VAL A 419 -4.24 12.28 16.19
C VAL A 419 -3.91 11.64 14.84
N VAL A 420 -3.10 10.58 14.81
CA VAL A 420 -2.86 9.81 13.58
C VAL A 420 -4.17 9.21 13.06
N TRP A 421 -4.99 8.59 13.90
CA TRP A 421 -6.29 8.07 13.49
C TRP A 421 -7.23 9.15 12.95
N LEU A 422 -7.33 10.30 13.65
CA LEU A 422 -8.10 11.44 13.17
C LEU A 422 -7.62 11.93 11.80
N SER A 423 -6.29 11.95 11.58
CA SER A 423 -5.73 12.35 10.29
C SER A 423 -6.01 11.36 9.15
N ILE A 424 -6.13 10.06 9.45
CA ILE A 424 -6.48 9.04 8.46
C ILE A 424 -7.98 9.08 8.14
N ILE A 425 -8.82 9.47 9.11
CA ILE A 425 -10.28 9.59 8.90
C ILE A 425 -10.61 10.88 8.13
N LEU A 426 -10.05 12.02 8.55
CA LEU A 426 -10.42 13.36 8.06
C LEU A 426 -9.44 13.94 7.02
N GLY A 427 -8.27 13.34 6.85
CA GLY A 427 -7.24 13.86 5.96
C GLY A 427 -7.37 13.35 4.53
N GLN A 428 -6.35 12.60 4.09
CA GLN A 428 -6.19 12.24 2.68
C GLN A 428 -7.36 11.39 2.12
N PRO A 429 -7.88 10.37 2.84
CA PRO A 429 -9.05 9.61 2.39
C PRO A 429 -10.30 10.45 2.16
N LEU A 430 -10.52 11.48 3.00
CA LEU A 430 -11.66 12.37 2.85
C LEU A 430 -11.50 13.28 1.64
N ALA A 431 -10.28 13.75 1.36
CA ALA A 431 -9.98 14.51 0.15
C ALA A 431 -10.34 13.73 -1.12
N ILE A 432 -10.00 12.43 -1.20
CA ILE A 432 -10.41 11.56 -2.30
C ILE A 432 -11.94 11.45 -2.39
N MET A 433 -12.61 11.29 -1.24
CA MET A 433 -14.08 11.19 -1.21
C MET A 433 -14.75 12.46 -1.77
N MET A 434 -14.19 13.65 -1.53
CA MET A 434 -14.71 14.89 -2.10
C MET A 434 -14.66 14.90 -3.64
N TYR A 435 -13.58 14.38 -4.25
CA TYR A 435 -13.54 14.23 -5.71
C TYR A 435 -14.64 13.29 -6.22
N PHE A 436 -14.83 12.15 -5.55
CA PHE A 436 -15.86 11.19 -5.95
C PHE A 436 -17.27 11.76 -5.77
N HIS A 437 -17.49 12.51 -4.69
CA HIS A 437 -18.74 13.24 -4.46
C HIS A 437 -19.03 14.20 -5.61
N ASP A 438 -18.09 15.08 -5.95
CA ASP A 438 -18.26 16.04 -7.05
C ASP A 438 -18.48 15.36 -8.41
N TYR A 439 -17.72 14.30 -8.70
CA TYR A 439 -17.89 13.52 -9.92
C TYR A 439 -19.29 12.92 -10.00
N TYR A 440 -19.77 12.32 -8.90
CA TYR A 440 -21.10 11.74 -8.84
C TYR A 440 -22.19 12.80 -9.00
N VAL A 441 -22.04 13.97 -8.35
CA VAL A 441 -22.97 15.10 -8.49
C VAL A 441 -23.06 15.55 -9.95
N ARG A 442 -21.93 15.75 -10.62
CA ARG A 442 -21.89 16.15 -12.03
C ARG A 442 -22.57 15.12 -12.93
N SER A 443 -22.26 13.84 -12.72
CA SER A 443 -22.87 12.75 -13.50
C SER A 443 -24.39 12.66 -13.34
N LEU A 444 -24.94 13.11 -12.19
CA LEU A 444 -26.38 13.17 -11.96
C LEU A 444 -27.04 14.43 -12.51
N GLN A 445 -26.28 15.49 -12.78
CA GLN A 445 -26.78 16.72 -13.40
C GLN A 445 -26.77 16.62 -14.93
N GLU A 446 -25.85 15.83 -15.48
CA GLU A 446 -25.71 15.58 -16.92
C GLU A 446 -26.63 14.45 -17.44
N ALA A 447 -27.17 13.62 -16.54
CA ALA A 447 -28.14 12.55 -16.82
C ALA A 447 -29.57 13.02 -16.54
#